data_AF-A0A938AVL5-F1
#
_entry.id   AF-A0A938AVL5-F1
#
_cell.length_a   1.000
_cell.length_b   1.000
_cell.length_c   1.000
_cell.angle_alpha   90.00
_cell.angle_beta   90.00
_cell.angle_gamma   90.00
#
_symmetry.space_group_name_H-M   'P 1'
#
loop_
_entity.id
_entity.type
_entity.pdbx_description
1 polymer ?
#
loop_
_entity_poly.entity_id
_entity_poly.type
_entity_poly.pdbx_seq_one_letter_code
_entity_poly.pdbx_strand_id
1 'polypeptide(L)'
;MAKQIKGKLERMGVDMVYPVPFCSVAEKDSQNQHIREFAKHFGRPELEIAFELENIKQVKVLRDAPCGSTRYVAEGLVGVWERDAVEKSGLLHHQYPCLATMVKDQEFDDTLMHRGGLMTKLAVEKGIKEAKGIKSD
;
A
#
# COMPACT_ATOMS: atom_id res chain seq x y z
N MET A 1 -3.18 19.89 12.23
CA MET A 1 -3.59 20.70 11.06
C MET A 1 -4.81 20.15 10.32
N ALA A 2 -4.89 18.84 10.05
CA ALA A 2 -5.96 18.23 9.24
C ALA A 2 -7.40 18.58 9.65
N LYS A 3 -7.72 18.61 10.96
CA LYS A 3 -9.07 18.94 11.45
C LYS A 3 -9.56 20.32 11.02
N GLN A 4 -8.68 21.32 10.99
CA GLN A 4 -9.04 22.69 10.59
C GLN A 4 -9.31 22.80 9.08
N ILE A 5 -8.53 22.07 8.27
CA ILE A 5 -8.72 22.01 6.82
C ILE A 5 -10.04 21.30 6.50
N LYS A 6 -10.30 20.16 7.16
CA LYS A 6 -11.54 19.40 7.01
C LYS A 6 -12.77 20.29 7.23
N GLY A 7 -12.85 21.04 8.34
CA GLY A 7 -13.98 21.93 8.60
C GLY A 7 -14.12 23.10 7.62
N LYS A 8 -13.04 23.54 6.95
CA LYS A 8 -13.13 24.53 5.86
C LYS A 8 -13.69 23.91 4.58
N LEU A 9 -13.23 22.73 4.21
CA LEU A 9 -13.68 22.01 3.01
C LEU A 9 -15.12 21.53 3.13
N GLU A 10 -15.54 21.05 4.31
CA GLU A 10 -16.94 20.65 4.57
C GLU A 10 -17.91 21.81 4.36
N ARG A 11 -17.55 23.04 4.77
CA ARG A 11 -18.37 24.25 4.51
C ARG A 11 -18.48 24.61 3.03
N MET A 12 -17.56 24.12 2.21
CA MET A 12 -17.58 24.28 0.75
C MET A 12 -18.24 23.08 0.04
N GLY A 13 -18.72 22.07 0.79
CA GLY A 13 -19.24 20.83 0.24
C GLY A 13 -18.17 19.94 -0.40
N VAL A 14 -16.90 20.07 0.02
CA VAL A 14 -15.77 19.30 -0.51
C VAL A 14 -15.38 18.22 0.49
N ASP A 15 -15.45 16.96 0.06
CA ASP A 15 -15.01 15.82 0.86
C ASP A 15 -13.49 15.73 0.95
N MET A 16 -13.00 15.32 2.13
CA MET A 16 -11.57 15.16 2.40
C MET A 16 -11.31 13.85 3.14
N VAL A 17 -10.37 13.05 2.63
CA VAL A 17 -9.74 11.95 3.36
C VAL A 17 -8.30 12.34 3.69
N TYR A 18 -7.85 12.03 4.90
CA TYR A 18 -6.50 12.33 5.37
C TYR A 18 -5.79 11.04 5.79
N PRO A 19 -5.32 10.23 4.83
CA PRO A 19 -4.62 8.98 5.11
C PRO A 19 -3.17 9.25 5.51
N VAL A 20 -2.59 8.39 6.35
CA VAL A 20 -1.21 8.51 6.82
C VAL A 20 -0.52 7.16 6.68
N PRO A 21 0.16 6.87 5.55
CA PRO A 21 0.42 7.68 4.34
C PRO A 21 -0.67 7.56 3.25
N PHE A 22 -0.50 8.21 2.08
CA PHE A 22 -1.47 8.13 0.98
C PHE A 22 -1.74 6.70 0.48
N CYS A 23 -0.73 5.82 0.51
CA CYS A 23 -0.89 4.40 0.25
C CYS A 23 -1.58 3.62 1.38
N SER A 24 -2.21 4.27 2.35
CA SER A 24 -3.12 3.62 3.31
C SER A 24 -4.60 3.83 2.98
N VAL A 25 -4.93 4.67 1.98
CA VAL A 25 -6.32 4.96 1.62
C VAL A 25 -7.01 3.72 1.07
N ALA A 26 -8.26 3.50 1.48
CA ALA A 26 -9.13 2.43 1.04
C ALA A 26 -10.54 2.95 0.77
N GLU A 27 -11.35 2.20 0.01
CA GLU A 27 -12.71 2.60 -0.36
C GLU A 27 -13.60 2.92 0.85
N LYS A 28 -13.39 2.24 1.98
CA LYS A 28 -14.16 2.46 3.22
C LYS A 28 -13.91 3.81 3.89
N ASP A 29 -12.87 4.53 3.48
CA ASP A 29 -12.47 5.80 4.10
C ASP A 29 -13.34 6.99 3.63
N SER A 30 -14.19 6.81 2.62
CA SER A 30 -15.08 7.86 2.13
C SER A 30 -16.37 7.29 1.53
N GLN A 31 -17.45 8.07 1.65
CA GLN A 31 -18.70 7.82 0.89
C GLN A 31 -18.70 8.57 -0.46
N ASN A 32 -17.71 9.43 -0.72
CA ASN A 32 -17.59 10.14 -1.97
C ASN A 32 -17.24 9.17 -3.11
N GLN A 33 -18.05 9.17 -4.17
CA GLN A 33 -17.87 8.27 -5.31
C GLN A 33 -16.51 8.42 -6.00
N HIS A 34 -15.95 9.63 -6.07
CA HIS A 34 -14.68 9.89 -6.76
C HIS A 34 -13.50 9.40 -5.93
N ILE A 35 -13.55 9.61 -4.60
CA ILE A 35 -12.52 9.09 -3.69
C ILE A 35 -12.56 7.57 -3.66
N ARG A 36 -13.76 6.97 -3.65
CA ARG A 36 -13.91 5.52 -3.74
C ARG A 36 -13.39 4.96 -5.05
N GLU A 37 -13.71 5.59 -6.18
CA GLU A 37 -13.21 5.14 -7.48
C GLU A 37 -11.69 5.23 -7.56
N PHE A 38 -11.09 6.31 -7.05
CA PHE A 38 -9.64 6.39 -6.89
C PHE A 38 -9.11 5.24 -6.03
N ALA A 39 -9.74 4.99 -4.87
CA ALA A 39 -9.33 3.98 -3.89
C ALA A 39 -9.50 2.52 -4.36
N LYS A 40 -10.19 2.28 -5.48
CA LYS A 40 -10.21 0.97 -6.16
C LYS A 40 -8.92 0.69 -6.91
N HIS A 41 -8.35 1.72 -7.56
CA HIS A 41 -7.17 1.57 -8.42
C HIS A 41 -5.87 1.91 -7.69
N PHE A 42 -5.92 2.85 -6.74
CA PHE A 42 -4.76 3.38 -6.04
C PHE A 42 -5.00 3.49 -4.53
N GLY A 43 -3.99 3.20 -3.72
CA GLY A 43 -4.07 3.37 -2.27
C GLY A 43 -3.39 2.23 -1.53
N ARG A 44 -4.12 1.58 -0.63
CA ARG A 44 -3.64 0.41 0.12
C ARG A 44 -3.31 -0.75 -0.82
N PRO A 45 -2.06 -1.14 -1.02
CA PRO A 45 -1.71 -2.12 -2.04
C PRO A 45 -2.48 -3.44 -1.89
N GLU A 46 -2.82 -4.05 -3.02
CA GLU A 46 -3.48 -5.36 -3.07
C GLU A 46 -2.90 -6.18 -4.21
N LEU A 47 -2.52 -7.42 -3.91
CA LEU A 47 -1.72 -8.28 -4.76
C LEU A 47 -2.32 -9.68 -4.80
N GLU A 48 -2.29 -10.29 -5.98
CA GLU A 48 -2.56 -11.71 -6.19
C GLU A 48 -1.22 -12.39 -6.54
N ILE A 49 -0.82 -13.39 -5.75
CA ILE A 49 0.50 -14.05 -5.88
C ILE A 49 0.29 -15.49 -6.31
N ALA A 50 1.04 -15.94 -7.32
CA ALA A 50 1.10 -17.32 -7.75
C ALA A 50 2.50 -17.89 -7.52
N PHE A 51 2.56 -19.15 -7.09
CA PHE A 51 3.81 -19.86 -6.80
C PHE A 51 4.13 -20.94 -7.84
N GLU A 52 5.41 -21.21 -8.01
CA GLU A 52 5.95 -22.43 -8.60
C GLU A 52 6.87 -23.07 -7.56
N LEU A 53 6.42 -24.19 -6.98
CA LEU A 53 7.01 -24.76 -5.77
C LEU A 53 7.02 -23.71 -4.64
N GLU A 54 8.21 -23.30 -4.19
CA GLU A 54 8.41 -22.33 -3.10
C GLU A 54 8.81 -20.92 -3.61
N ASN A 55 8.85 -20.72 -4.93
CA ASN A 55 9.23 -19.44 -5.54
C ASN A 55 8.01 -18.73 -6.12
N ILE A 56 8.01 -17.40 -6.03
CA ILE A 56 6.99 -16.56 -6.65
C ILE A 56 7.13 -16.66 -8.17
N LYS A 57 6.10 -17.20 -8.83
CA LYS A 57 6.01 -17.29 -10.29
C LYS A 57 5.47 -16.00 -10.90
N GLN A 58 4.47 -15.40 -10.25
CA GLN A 58 3.80 -14.21 -10.74
C GLN A 58 3.24 -13.40 -9.57
N VAL A 59 3.30 -12.08 -9.70
CA VAL A 59 2.60 -11.13 -8.82
C VAL A 59 1.74 -10.22 -9.69
N LYS A 60 0.43 -10.28 -9.50
CA LYS A 60 -0.54 -9.41 -10.19
C LYS A 60 -0.98 -8.31 -9.22
N VAL A 61 -0.84 -7.05 -9.66
CA VAL A 61 -1.26 -5.89 -8.88
C VAL A 61 -2.75 -5.66 -9.11
N LEU A 62 -3.55 -5.85 -8.05
CA LEU A 62 -4.99 -5.56 -8.06
C LEU A 62 -5.26 -4.10 -7.72
N ARG A 63 -4.45 -3.52 -6.81
CA ARG A 63 -4.45 -2.10 -6.47
C ARG A 63 -3.03 -1.62 -6.22
N ASP A 64 -2.64 -0.54 -6.88
CA ASP A 64 -1.28 0.01 -6.83
C ASP A 64 -1.14 1.06 -5.72
N ALA A 65 0.08 1.35 -5.31
CA ALA A 65 0.36 2.56 -4.56
C ALA A 65 0.22 3.77 -5.51
N PRO A 66 -0.24 4.95 -5.05
CA PRO A 66 -0.39 6.12 -5.93
C PRO A 66 0.88 6.56 -6.66
N CYS A 67 2.06 6.27 -6.09
CA CYS A 67 3.33 6.56 -6.74
C CYS A 67 3.77 5.49 -7.74
N GLY A 68 3.22 4.26 -7.70
CA GLY A 68 3.64 3.12 -8.53
C GLY A 68 4.63 2.17 -7.85
N SER A 69 4.94 2.37 -6.56
CA SER A 69 5.90 1.52 -5.84
C SER A 69 5.46 0.07 -5.76
N THR A 70 4.16 -0.22 -5.71
CA THR A 70 3.66 -1.59 -5.59
C THR A 70 3.96 -2.40 -6.84
N ARG A 71 3.81 -1.81 -8.03
CA ARG A 71 4.17 -2.46 -9.28
C ARG A 71 5.67 -2.76 -9.39
N TYR A 72 6.51 -1.78 -9.05
CA TYR A 72 7.97 -1.99 -9.00
C TYR A 72 8.34 -3.16 -8.08
N VAL A 73 7.72 -3.22 -6.89
CA VAL A 73 7.94 -4.31 -5.95
C VAL A 73 7.42 -5.64 -6.49
N ALA A 74 6.23 -5.67 -7.10
CA ALA A 74 5.65 -6.87 -7.69
C ALA A 74 6.56 -7.49 -8.77
N GLU A 75 7.12 -6.65 -9.65
CA GLU A 75 8.08 -7.08 -10.66
C GLU A 75 9.36 -7.65 -10.03
N GLY A 76 9.89 -7.00 -8.99
CA GLY A 76 11.09 -7.44 -8.28
C GLY A 76 10.93 -8.69 -7.41
N LEU A 77 9.69 -9.15 -7.18
CA LEU A 77 9.40 -10.35 -6.39
C LEU A 77 9.36 -11.63 -7.22
N VAL A 78 9.29 -11.56 -8.55
CA VAL A 78 9.30 -12.76 -9.41
C VAL A 78 10.63 -13.52 -9.23
N GLY A 79 10.54 -14.81 -8.96
CA GLY A 79 11.67 -15.69 -8.68
C GLY A 79 12.18 -15.63 -7.23
N VAL A 80 11.58 -14.82 -6.36
CA VAL A 80 11.93 -14.75 -4.94
C VAL A 80 11.28 -15.91 -4.18
N TRP A 81 12.02 -16.50 -3.24
CA TRP A 81 11.52 -17.52 -2.33
C TRP A 81 10.44 -16.93 -1.43
N GLU A 82 9.35 -17.65 -1.21
CA GLU A 82 8.22 -17.16 -0.43
C GLU A 82 8.63 -16.65 0.95
N ARG A 83 9.48 -17.40 1.66
CA ARG A 83 9.96 -17.05 3.01
C ARG A 83 10.69 -15.70 3.06
N ASP A 84 11.28 -15.28 1.94
CA ASP A 84 12.08 -14.06 1.83
C ASP A 84 11.27 -12.90 1.23
N ALA A 85 10.10 -13.18 0.66
CA ALA A 85 9.33 -12.22 -0.14
C ALA A 85 8.90 -10.98 0.66
N VAL A 86 8.49 -11.14 1.92
CA VAL A 86 8.06 -10.00 2.77
C VAL A 86 9.25 -9.08 3.08
N GLU A 87 10.41 -9.62 3.41
CA GLU A 87 11.62 -8.81 3.64
C GLU A 87 12.08 -8.14 2.34
N LYS A 88 12.17 -8.92 1.25
CA LYS A 88 12.56 -8.44 -0.07
C LYS A 88 11.65 -7.31 -0.58
N SER A 89 10.36 -7.40 -0.30
CA SER A 89 9.40 -6.35 -0.67
C SER A 89 9.70 -5.00 0.00
N GLY A 90 10.14 -5.02 1.25
CA GLY A 90 10.59 -3.81 1.96
C GLY A 90 11.84 -3.22 1.32
N LEU A 91 12.84 -4.06 1.02
CA LEU A 91 14.08 -3.62 0.37
C LEU A 91 13.82 -3.01 -1.02
N LEU A 92 12.96 -3.65 -1.82
CA LEU A 92 12.54 -3.11 -3.11
C LEU A 92 11.82 -1.77 -2.96
N HIS A 93 10.95 -1.62 -1.96
CA HIS A 93 10.28 -0.35 -1.69
C HIS A 93 11.29 0.77 -1.36
N HIS A 94 12.33 0.47 -0.56
CA HIS A 94 13.42 1.43 -0.28
C HIS A 94 14.22 1.83 -1.52
N GLN A 95 14.34 0.95 -2.51
CA GLN A 95 15.03 1.23 -3.78
C GLN A 95 14.19 2.07 -4.74
N TYR A 96 12.86 2.03 -4.59
CA TYR A 96 11.94 2.80 -5.41
C TYR A 96 11.96 4.29 -5.01
N PRO A 97 11.89 5.25 -5.95
CA PRO A 97 11.81 6.69 -5.66
C PRO A 97 10.43 7.07 -5.09
N CYS A 98 10.14 6.61 -3.88
CA CYS A 98 8.91 6.90 -3.18
C CYS A 98 8.78 8.40 -2.90
N LEU A 99 7.57 8.95 -3.08
CA LEU A 99 7.28 10.37 -2.82
C LEU A 99 7.13 10.68 -1.31
N ALA A 100 7.16 9.66 -0.46
CA ALA A 100 7.02 9.82 0.98
C ALA A 100 8.35 10.26 1.62
N THR A 101 8.24 11.12 2.64
CA THR A 101 9.43 11.62 3.35
C THR A 101 10.09 10.56 4.24
N MET A 102 11.42 10.63 4.31
CA MET A 102 12.26 9.92 5.29
C MET A 102 12.41 10.69 6.60
N VAL A 103 11.88 11.90 6.71
CA VAL A 103 11.85 12.65 7.97
C VAL A 103 10.93 11.92 8.94
N LYS A 104 11.41 11.72 10.16
CA LYS A 104 10.64 11.10 11.24
C LYS A 104 9.48 12.02 11.63
N ASP A 105 8.28 11.49 11.58
CA ASP A 105 7.08 12.15 12.06
C ASP A 105 6.95 11.93 13.57
N GLN A 106 6.70 13.01 14.32
CA GLN A 106 6.60 12.97 15.77
C GLN A 106 5.30 12.32 16.25
N GLU A 107 4.23 12.32 15.45
CA GLU A 107 2.93 11.77 15.84
C GLU A 107 2.98 10.25 16.01
N PHE A 108 3.89 9.58 15.31
CA PHE A 108 3.97 8.12 15.31
C PHE A 108 5.38 7.54 15.35
N ASP A 109 6.38 8.38 15.59
CA ASP A 109 7.78 8.00 15.79
C ASP A 109 8.37 7.13 14.66
N ASP A 110 7.96 7.37 13.41
CA ASP A 110 8.44 6.67 12.22
C ASP A 110 8.39 7.60 11.00
N THR A 111 8.82 7.14 9.82
CA THR A 111 8.77 7.90 8.57
C THR A 111 7.55 7.51 7.73
N LEU A 112 7.06 8.42 6.89
CA LEU A 112 5.98 8.09 5.95
C LEU A 112 6.43 7.04 4.93
N MET A 113 7.72 7.04 4.57
CA MET A 113 8.30 6.04 3.67
C MET A 113 8.25 4.64 4.30
N HIS A 114 8.68 4.47 5.56
CA HIS A 114 8.58 3.17 6.24
C HIS A 114 7.15 2.70 6.38
N ARG A 115 6.20 3.60 6.68
CA ARG A 115 4.78 3.23 6.68
C ARG A 115 4.27 2.81 5.30
N GLY A 116 4.75 3.46 4.23
CA GLY A 116 4.45 3.05 2.85
C GLY A 116 5.04 1.68 2.50
N GLY A 117 6.27 1.43 2.95
CA GLY A 117 6.91 0.12 2.88
C GLY A 117 6.12 -0.93 3.66
N LEU A 118 5.62 -0.61 4.85
CA LEU A 118 4.77 -1.50 5.64
C LEU A 118 3.47 -1.86 4.91
N MET A 119 2.80 -0.90 4.26
CA MET A 119 1.60 -1.19 3.45
C MET A 119 1.91 -2.19 2.33
N THR A 120 3.10 -2.07 1.72
CA THR A 120 3.55 -3.02 0.69
C THR A 120 3.84 -4.40 1.29
N LYS A 121 4.56 -4.46 2.41
CA LYS A 121 4.87 -5.72 3.11
C LYS A 121 3.60 -6.47 3.52
N LEU A 122 2.61 -5.76 4.06
CA LEU A 122 1.32 -6.33 4.44
C LEU A 122 0.54 -6.86 3.25
N ALA A 123 0.59 -6.18 2.10
CA ALA A 123 -0.06 -6.65 0.88
C ALA A 123 0.60 -7.92 0.33
N VAL A 124 1.93 -8.01 0.40
CA VAL A 124 2.67 -9.22 0.02
C VAL A 124 2.34 -10.36 0.98
N GLU A 125 2.40 -10.13 2.29
CA GLU A 125 2.06 -11.13 3.30
C GLU A 125 0.61 -11.65 3.13
N LYS A 126 -0.35 -10.75 2.89
CA LYS A 126 -1.74 -11.11 2.59
C LYS A 126 -1.82 -11.98 1.33
N GLY A 127 -1.20 -11.56 0.22
CA GLY A 127 -1.23 -12.30 -1.03
C GLY A 127 -0.61 -13.71 -0.91
N ILE A 128 0.45 -13.86 -0.10
CA ILE A 128 1.05 -15.16 0.21
C ILE A 128 0.07 -16.04 0.98
N LYS A 129 -0.58 -15.51 2.04
CA LYS A 129 -1.57 -16.24 2.83
C LYS A 129 -2.74 -16.71 1.99
N GLU A 130 -3.30 -15.83 1.16
CA GLU A 130 -4.43 -16.15 0.28
C GLU A 130 -4.07 -17.23 -0.75
N ALA A 131 -2.90 -17.14 -1.37
CA ALA A 131 -2.40 -18.16 -2.30
C ALA A 131 -2.20 -19.53 -1.64
N LYS A 132 -1.95 -19.57 -0.33
CA LYS A 132 -1.87 -20.79 0.49
C LYS A 132 -3.20 -21.27 1.06
N GLY A 133 -4.31 -20.57 0.79
CA GLY A 133 -5.61 -20.87 1.37
C GLY A 133 -5.69 -20.59 2.88
N ILE A 134 -4.77 -19.79 3.43
CA ILE A 134 -4.80 -19.32 4.81
C ILE A 134 -5.72 -18.11 4.85
N LYS A 135 -6.77 -18.15 5.68
CA LYS A 135 -7.67 -17.00 5.86
C LYS A 135 -6.85 -15.79 6.30
N SER A 136 -6.97 -14.71 5.54
CA SER A 136 -6.40 -13.40 5.88
C SER A 136 -7.50 -12.57 6.53
N ASP A 137 -7.29 -12.11 7.76
CA ASP A 137 -8.20 -11.21 8.50
C ASP A 137 -8.02 -9.75 8.06
#